data_AF-A0A257PZM5-F1
#
_entry.id   AF-A0A257PZM5-F1
#
_cell.length_a   1.000
_cell.length_b   1.000
_cell.length_c   1.000
_cell.angle_alpha   90.00
_cell.angle_beta   90.00
_cell.angle_gamma   90.00
#
_symmetry.space_group_name_H-M   'P 1'
#
loop_
_entity.id
_entity.type
_entity.pdbx_description
1 polymer ?
#
loop_
_entity_poly.entity_id
_entity_poly.type
_entity_poly.pdbx_seq_one_letter_code
_entity_poly.pdbx_strand_id
1 'polypeptide(L)'
;MALRRFDLDHVGAEIGQHLCAVWSGQNAAEIDDLNPVQHFHRSVSPCYAIDLVHGRALRAYNRVRWAAGRPPEHDASIDKGEAAVSEALERAHETIEHHEHGHGQGDPWARRVAVLVSALAAALAITGIAGNAAQNEYLTHHVAVSDDWSFYQAKNLRATVTDSEMHLLASLPNAAEPAIQSRIKEAKATAERMRDDPVGGKGMKQLSQLARTEETLRNEAHHRYHGYEYAAGALEIAIVLASVSVVTRIRALTLAAAGIGVLAGLAAGSVALDIF
;
A
#
# COMPACT_ATOMS: atom_id res chain seq x y z
N MET A 1 -10.95 -49.94 41.92
CA MET A 1 -9.89 -49.13 41.28
C MET A 1 -10.44 -48.64 39.95
N ALA A 2 -10.90 -47.38 39.88
CA ALA A 2 -11.43 -46.77 38.67
C ALA A 2 -10.91 -45.32 38.60
N LEU A 3 -10.04 -45.06 37.62
CA LEU A 3 -9.40 -43.77 37.37
C LEU A 3 -10.40 -42.81 36.71
N ARG A 4 -10.56 -41.61 37.28
CA ARG A 4 -11.33 -40.50 36.70
C ARG A 4 -10.60 -39.96 35.45
N ARG A 5 -11.31 -39.86 34.33
CA ARG A 5 -10.86 -39.11 33.14
C ARG A 5 -10.82 -37.62 33.48
N PHE A 6 -9.72 -36.94 33.15
CA PHE A 6 -9.60 -35.49 33.17
C PHE A 6 -10.40 -34.92 31.99
N ASP A 7 -11.30 -33.99 32.29
CA ASP A 7 -12.18 -33.33 31.32
C ASP A 7 -11.46 -32.12 30.73
N LEU A 8 -11.07 -32.21 29.45
CA LEU A 8 -10.26 -31.21 28.73
C LEU A 8 -11.10 -30.06 28.17
N ASP A 9 -12.43 -30.15 28.24
CA ASP A 9 -13.34 -29.18 27.62
C ASP A 9 -13.40 -27.86 28.40
N HIS A 10 -13.16 -27.90 29.71
CA HIS A 10 -13.14 -26.69 30.55
C HIS A 10 -11.84 -25.88 30.37
N VAL A 11 -10.71 -26.56 30.16
CA VAL A 11 -9.39 -25.93 29.99
C VAL A 11 -9.29 -25.24 28.62
N GLY A 12 -9.94 -25.79 27.59
CA GLY A 12 -10.02 -25.17 26.26
C GLY A 12 -10.81 -23.85 26.24
N ALA A 13 -11.82 -23.71 27.10
CA ALA A 13 -12.65 -22.52 27.19
C ALA A 13 -11.93 -21.33 27.83
N GLU A 14 -11.16 -21.54 28.90
CA GLU A 14 -10.36 -20.48 29.54
C GLU A 14 -9.19 -20.01 28.66
N ILE A 15 -8.49 -20.94 28.00
CA ILE A 15 -7.38 -20.59 27.08
C ILE A 15 -7.89 -19.77 25.88
N GLY A 16 -9.11 -20.08 25.39
CA GLY A 16 -9.75 -19.34 24.31
C GLY A 16 -10.09 -17.89 24.68
N GLN A 17 -10.55 -17.63 25.91
CA GLN A 17 -10.84 -16.27 26.39
C GLN A 17 -9.55 -15.45 26.60
N HIS A 18 -8.49 -16.06 27.13
CA HIS A 18 -7.21 -15.36 27.31
C HIS A 18 -6.50 -15.03 26.00
N LEU A 19 -6.58 -15.89 24.98
CA LEU A 19 -6.04 -15.60 23.65
C LEU A 19 -6.83 -14.50 22.91
N CYS A 20 -8.15 -14.45 23.11
CA CYS A 20 -8.98 -13.36 22.58
C CYS A 20 -8.66 -12.00 23.23
N ALA A 21 -8.34 -11.98 24.52
CA ALA A 21 -7.98 -10.76 25.25
C ALA A 21 -6.59 -10.22 24.88
N VAL A 22 -5.61 -11.11 24.62
CA VAL A 22 -4.26 -10.70 24.19
C VAL A 22 -4.25 -10.17 22.74
N TRP A 23 -5.15 -10.68 21.89
CA TRP A 23 -5.22 -10.27 20.48
C TRP A 23 -6.01 -8.97 20.25
N SER A 24 -6.90 -8.58 21.17
CA SER A 24 -7.76 -7.40 21.01
C SER A 24 -7.18 -6.09 21.55
N GLY A 25 -6.04 -6.09 22.26
CA GLY A 25 -5.32 -4.87 22.64
C GLY A 25 -6.13 -3.82 23.41
N GLN A 26 -7.23 -4.20 24.07
CA GLN A 26 -8.10 -3.30 24.81
C GLN A 26 -7.89 -3.51 26.32
N ASN A 27 -7.27 -2.51 26.95
CA ASN A 27 -7.23 -2.39 28.40
C ASN A 27 -8.65 -2.29 28.96
N ALA A 28 -8.91 -3.08 30.00
CA ALA A 28 -10.12 -3.07 30.80
C ALA A 28 -10.21 -1.81 31.66
N ALA A 29 -10.73 -0.72 31.09
CA ALA A 29 -11.27 0.42 31.82
C ALA A 29 -12.13 1.21 30.85
N GLU A 30 -13.45 1.19 31.04
CA GLU A 30 -14.50 2.03 30.41
C GLU A 30 -15.67 1.18 29.91
N ILE A 31 -16.35 0.51 30.84
CA ILE A 31 -17.76 0.11 30.68
C ILE A 31 -18.42 0.36 32.04
N ASP A 32 -18.79 1.60 32.30
CA ASP A 32 -19.80 1.93 33.31
C ASP A 32 -20.63 3.11 32.81
N ASP A 33 -21.33 2.91 31.70
CA ASP A 33 -22.69 3.41 31.53
C ASP A 33 -23.34 2.73 30.33
N LEU A 34 -24.67 2.62 30.34
CA LEU A 34 -25.56 1.96 29.36
C LEU A 34 -25.95 0.50 29.68
N ASN A 35 -26.64 0.36 30.81
CA ASN A 35 -27.74 -0.61 30.93
C ASN A 35 -28.91 -0.13 30.03
N PRO A 36 -29.51 -0.99 29.18
CA PRO A 36 -30.71 -1.71 29.62
C PRO A 36 -30.77 -3.15 29.08
N VAL A 37 -30.29 -4.11 29.87
CA VAL A 37 -30.78 -5.50 29.84
C VAL A 37 -32.03 -5.52 30.69
N GLN A 38 -33.21 -5.78 30.10
CA GLN A 38 -34.33 -6.45 30.81
C GLN A 38 -35.47 -6.97 29.90
N HIS A 39 -35.33 -7.07 28.57
CA HIS A 39 -36.37 -7.69 27.73
C HIS A 39 -35.77 -8.45 26.54
N PHE A 40 -35.40 -9.73 26.72
CA PHE A 40 -35.64 -10.76 25.69
C PHE A 40 -35.45 -12.18 26.23
N HIS A 41 -36.44 -12.65 26.97
CA HIS A 41 -36.64 -14.09 27.19
C HIS A 41 -37.53 -14.58 26.04
N ARG A 42 -36.96 -15.18 24.97
CA ARG A 42 -37.60 -16.22 24.14
C ARG A 42 -36.70 -16.71 22.99
N SER A 43 -36.45 -18.02 23.03
CA SER A 43 -36.28 -18.96 21.90
C SER A 43 -35.25 -18.62 20.81
N VAL A 44 -34.03 -19.19 20.91
CA VAL A 44 -33.28 -19.64 19.72
C VAL A 44 -32.55 -20.95 20.06
N SER A 45 -32.88 -22.02 19.34
CA SER A 45 -32.29 -23.36 19.46
C SER A 45 -30.82 -23.41 18.98
N PRO A 46 -30.00 -24.38 19.44
CA PRO A 46 -28.54 -24.39 19.23
C PRO A 46 -28.07 -24.59 17.78
N CYS A 47 -28.96 -24.87 16.83
CA CYS A 47 -28.58 -25.20 15.45
C CYS A 47 -28.20 -23.97 14.59
N TYR A 48 -28.53 -22.74 15.01
CA TYR A 48 -28.23 -21.54 14.21
C TYR A 48 -26.79 -20.99 14.39
N ALA A 49 -26.09 -21.39 15.47
CA ALA A 49 -24.74 -20.91 15.73
C ALA A 49 -23.68 -21.63 14.88
N ILE A 50 -23.91 -22.91 14.52
CA ILE A 50 -23.01 -23.69 13.67
C ILE A 50 -23.06 -23.19 12.21
N ASP A 51 -24.24 -22.80 11.70
CA ASP A 51 -24.35 -22.23 10.35
C ASP A 51 -23.67 -20.85 10.23
N LEU A 52 -23.63 -20.06 11.30
CA LEU A 52 -22.95 -18.75 11.30
C LEU A 52 -21.41 -18.87 11.33
N VAL A 53 -20.88 -19.95 11.90
CA VAL A 53 -19.43 -20.24 11.92
C VAL A 53 -19.01 -20.94 10.62
N HIS A 54 -19.79 -21.90 10.12
CA HIS A 54 -19.52 -22.53 8.80
C HIS A 54 -19.66 -21.52 7.65
N GLY A 55 -20.64 -20.62 7.69
CA GLY A 55 -20.81 -19.56 6.70
C GLY A 55 -19.69 -18.50 6.73
N ARG A 56 -19.07 -18.24 7.89
CA ARG A 56 -17.89 -17.37 7.99
C ARG A 56 -16.61 -18.07 7.53
N ALA A 57 -16.44 -19.35 7.86
CA ALA A 57 -15.32 -20.16 7.42
C ALA A 57 -15.33 -20.40 5.90
N LEU A 58 -16.49 -20.66 5.29
CA LEU A 58 -16.63 -20.78 3.84
C LEU A 58 -16.43 -19.43 3.13
N ARG A 59 -16.82 -18.31 3.73
CA ARG A 59 -16.49 -16.97 3.20
C ARG A 59 -14.99 -16.67 3.29
N ALA A 60 -14.30 -17.10 4.35
CA ALA A 60 -12.86 -16.95 4.47
C ALA A 60 -12.11 -17.89 3.51
N TYR A 61 -12.52 -19.15 3.38
CA TYR A 61 -11.96 -20.12 2.45
C TYR A 61 -12.19 -19.70 0.99
N ASN A 62 -13.39 -19.24 0.62
CA ASN A 62 -13.61 -18.70 -0.72
C ASN A 62 -12.81 -17.42 -0.93
N ARG A 63 -12.67 -16.52 0.05
CA ARG A 63 -11.82 -15.32 -0.07
C ARG A 63 -10.35 -15.67 -0.37
N VAL A 64 -9.82 -16.73 0.23
CA VAL A 64 -8.46 -17.24 -0.05
C VAL A 64 -8.40 -17.98 -1.39
N ARG A 65 -9.45 -18.72 -1.77
CA ARG A 65 -9.56 -19.38 -3.09
C ARG A 65 -9.61 -18.38 -4.25
N TRP A 66 -10.26 -17.24 -4.06
CA TRP A 66 -10.22 -16.10 -5.00
C TRP A 66 -8.84 -15.42 -5.06
N ALA A 67 -8.01 -15.55 -4.02
CA ALA A 67 -6.62 -15.07 -4.04
C ALA A 67 -5.68 -16.05 -4.77
N ALA A 68 -5.95 -17.35 -4.71
CA ALA A 68 -5.13 -18.41 -5.32
C ALA A 68 -5.45 -18.71 -6.80
N GLY A 69 -6.57 -18.22 -7.31
CA GLY A 69 -6.99 -18.33 -8.72
C GLY A 69 -6.77 -17.06 -9.54
N ARG A 70 -6.02 -16.08 -9.02
CA ARG A 70 -5.72 -14.87 -9.79
C ARG A 70 -4.81 -15.26 -10.97
N PRO A 71 -5.16 -14.90 -12.22
CA PRO A 71 -4.19 -14.93 -13.32
C PRO A 71 -2.93 -14.15 -12.89
N PRO A 72 -1.75 -14.42 -13.50
CA PRO A 72 -0.52 -13.69 -13.16
C PRO A 72 -0.86 -12.21 -13.05
N GLU A 73 -0.52 -11.61 -11.91
CA GLU A 73 -0.95 -10.28 -11.50
C GLU A 73 -0.78 -9.30 -12.66
N HIS A 74 -1.89 -8.94 -13.28
CA HIS A 74 -1.92 -7.79 -14.16
C HIS A 74 -1.92 -6.60 -13.20
N ASP A 75 -0.82 -5.87 -13.17
CA ASP A 75 -0.60 -4.77 -12.24
C ASP A 75 -1.82 -3.84 -12.27
N ALA A 76 -2.50 -3.65 -11.15
CA ALA A 76 -3.70 -2.82 -11.09
C ALA A 76 -3.45 -1.34 -11.49
N SER A 77 -2.18 -0.93 -11.59
CA SER A 77 -1.72 0.34 -12.16
C SER A 77 -1.80 0.36 -13.69
N ILE A 78 -1.51 -0.75 -14.37
CA ILE A 78 -1.74 -0.92 -15.81
C ILE A 78 -3.24 -0.83 -16.08
N ASP A 79 -4.07 -1.49 -15.29
CA ASP A 79 -5.54 -1.48 -15.41
C ASP A 79 -6.13 -0.05 -15.30
N LYS A 80 -5.55 0.80 -14.45
CA LYS A 80 -5.95 2.21 -14.31
C LYS A 80 -5.49 3.09 -15.48
N GLY A 81 -4.26 2.92 -15.93
CA GLY A 81 -3.74 3.66 -17.08
C GLY A 81 -4.46 3.28 -18.37
N GLU A 82 -4.76 2.00 -18.55
CA GLU A 82 -5.49 1.45 -19.68
C GLU A 82 -6.96 1.88 -19.66
N ALA A 83 -7.61 1.91 -18.49
CA ALA A 83 -8.95 2.47 -18.35
C ALA A 83 -9.02 3.98 -18.64
N ALA A 84 -8.07 4.78 -18.15
CA ALA A 84 -8.03 6.22 -18.40
C ALA A 84 -7.81 6.55 -19.88
N VAL A 85 -6.90 5.80 -20.55
CA VAL A 85 -6.68 5.92 -21.98
C VAL A 85 -7.90 5.45 -22.77
N SER A 86 -8.53 4.34 -22.38
CA SER A 86 -9.74 3.82 -23.01
C SER A 86 -10.89 4.82 -22.92
N GLU A 87 -11.11 5.43 -21.75
CA GLU A 87 -12.20 6.38 -21.54
C GLU A 87 -11.94 7.72 -22.27
N ALA A 88 -10.69 8.17 -22.33
CA ALA A 88 -10.31 9.34 -23.13
C ALA A 88 -10.47 9.07 -24.64
N LEU A 89 -10.12 7.86 -25.09
CA LEU A 89 -10.26 7.43 -26.48
C LEU A 89 -11.73 7.25 -26.87
N GLU A 90 -12.56 6.69 -26.00
CA GLU A 90 -13.99 6.50 -26.21
C GLU A 90 -14.69 7.86 -26.35
N ARG A 91 -14.39 8.82 -25.46
CA ARG A 91 -14.88 10.22 -25.57
C ARG A 91 -14.43 10.91 -26.86
N ALA A 92 -13.21 10.66 -27.29
CA ALA A 92 -12.69 11.17 -28.57
C ALA A 92 -13.40 10.53 -29.77
N HIS A 93 -13.64 9.21 -29.72
CA HIS A 93 -14.35 8.48 -30.77
C HIS A 93 -15.81 8.92 -30.88
N GLU A 94 -16.53 9.03 -29.76
CA GLU A 94 -17.92 9.51 -29.74
C GLU A 94 -18.06 10.92 -30.32
N THR A 95 -17.13 11.83 -29.99
CA THR A 95 -17.15 13.19 -30.56
C THR A 95 -16.86 13.21 -32.07
N ILE A 96 -16.13 12.23 -32.59
CA ILE A 96 -15.85 12.11 -34.04
C ILE A 96 -17.04 11.46 -34.77
N GLU A 97 -17.62 10.37 -34.23
CA GLU A 97 -18.73 9.65 -34.85
C GLU A 97 -20.00 10.51 -34.98
N HIS A 98 -20.30 11.34 -33.97
CA HIS A 98 -21.43 12.28 -34.03
C HIS A 98 -21.27 13.35 -35.11
N HIS A 99 -20.07 13.58 -35.64
CA HIS A 99 -19.81 14.51 -36.74
C HIS A 99 -19.80 13.87 -38.13
N GLU A 100 -19.66 12.55 -38.26
CA GLU A 100 -19.68 11.86 -39.56
C GLU A 100 -21.09 11.53 -40.07
N HIS A 101 -22.11 11.46 -39.21
CA HIS A 101 -23.49 11.15 -39.62
C HIS A 101 -24.31 12.37 -40.08
N GLY A 102 -23.73 13.57 -40.09
CA GLY A 102 -24.33 14.77 -40.69
C GLY A 102 -23.87 14.98 -42.13
N HIS A 103 -24.77 14.80 -43.10
CA HIS A 103 -24.51 14.95 -44.53
C HIS A 103 -23.78 16.26 -44.92
N GLY A 104 -22.65 16.12 -45.62
CA GLY A 104 -22.05 17.16 -46.47
C GLY A 104 -20.74 17.75 -45.96
N GLN A 105 -19.63 17.42 -46.63
CA GLN A 105 -18.28 18.01 -46.48
C GLN A 105 -17.83 18.20 -45.02
N GLY A 106 -17.23 17.17 -44.42
CA GLY A 106 -16.67 17.25 -43.07
C GLY A 106 -15.77 18.47 -42.89
N ASP A 107 -16.06 19.28 -41.87
CA ASP A 107 -15.34 20.51 -41.56
C ASP A 107 -13.83 20.20 -41.44
N PRO A 108 -12.96 20.79 -42.29
CA PRO A 108 -11.53 20.57 -42.23
C PRO A 108 -10.93 20.90 -40.85
N TRP A 109 -11.57 21.76 -40.06
CA TRP A 109 -11.15 22.07 -38.71
C TRP A 109 -11.46 20.94 -37.72
N ALA A 110 -12.66 20.36 -37.74
CA ALA A 110 -13.02 19.25 -36.86
C ALA A 110 -12.08 18.04 -37.04
N ARG A 111 -11.72 17.74 -38.30
CA ARG A 111 -10.72 16.72 -38.63
C ARG A 111 -9.32 17.03 -38.06
N ARG A 112 -8.90 18.30 -38.02
CA ARG A 112 -7.62 18.69 -37.39
C ARG A 112 -7.67 18.51 -35.87
N VAL A 113 -8.80 18.82 -35.23
CA VAL A 113 -8.98 18.60 -33.80
C VAL A 113 -8.98 17.10 -33.46
N ALA A 114 -9.61 16.26 -34.29
CA ALA A 114 -9.55 14.81 -34.14
C ALA A 114 -8.11 14.28 -34.12
N VAL A 115 -7.27 14.71 -35.08
CA VAL A 115 -5.84 14.33 -35.11
C VAL A 115 -5.10 14.85 -33.87
N LEU A 116 -5.40 16.07 -33.41
CA LEU A 116 -4.83 16.61 -32.16
C LEU A 116 -5.17 15.73 -30.97
N VAL A 117 -6.44 15.33 -30.81
CA VAL A 117 -6.87 14.46 -29.71
C VAL A 117 -6.18 13.10 -29.77
N SER A 118 -6.05 12.49 -30.96
CA SER A 118 -5.29 11.24 -31.12
C SER A 118 -3.82 11.39 -30.72
N ALA A 119 -3.18 12.53 -31.05
CA ALA A 119 -1.81 12.81 -30.64
C ALA A 119 -1.68 13.02 -29.13
N LEU A 120 -2.62 13.74 -28.50
CA LEU A 120 -2.67 13.93 -27.05
C LEU A 120 -2.89 12.60 -26.30
N ALA A 121 -3.77 11.74 -26.81
CA ALA A 121 -4.00 10.41 -26.25
C ALA A 121 -2.76 9.51 -26.33
N ALA A 122 -2.03 9.55 -27.46
CA ALA A 122 -0.75 8.85 -27.57
C ALA A 122 0.29 9.36 -26.56
N ALA A 123 0.36 10.68 -26.35
CA ALA A 123 1.24 11.27 -25.34
C ALA A 123 0.82 10.88 -23.90
N LEU A 124 -0.48 10.82 -23.63
CA LEU A 124 -1.03 10.38 -22.34
C LEU A 124 -0.65 8.93 -22.06
N ALA A 125 -0.79 8.04 -23.05
CA ALA A 125 -0.41 6.64 -22.92
C ALA A 125 1.09 6.46 -22.58
N ILE A 126 1.97 7.19 -23.27
CA ILE A 126 3.42 7.17 -22.99
C ILE A 126 3.70 7.66 -21.57
N THR A 127 3.07 8.77 -21.17
CA THR A 127 3.21 9.37 -19.84
C THR A 127 2.71 8.43 -18.75
N GLY A 128 1.59 7.73 -18.98
CA GLY A 128 1.03 6.74 -18.06
C GLY A 128 1.94 5.52 -17.87
N ILE A 129 2.53 4.99 -18.95
CA ILE A 129 3.50 3.89 -18.86
C ILE A 129 4.73 4.32 -18.04
N ALA A 130 5.27 5.51 -18.31
CA ALA A 130 6.42 6.04 -17.58
C ALA A 130 6.09 6.31 -16.09
N GLY A 131 4.90 6.84 -15.82
CA GLY A 131 4.38 7.04 -14.46
C GLY A 131 4.27 5.72 -13.69
N ASN A 132 3.73 4.68 -14.30
CA ASN A 132 3.62 3.35 -13.68
C ASN A 132 5.00 2.74 -13.38
N ALA A 133 5.98 2.91 -14.27
CA ALA A 133 7.35 2.46 -14.02
C ALA A 133 7.98 3.19 -12.82
N ALA A 134 7.83 4.52 -12.74
CA ALA A 134 8.30 5.31 -11.60
C ALA A 134 7.57 4.94 -10.28
N GLN A 135 6.27 4.62 -10.37
CA GLN A 135 5.48 4.16 -9.23
C GLN A 135 6.02 2.82 -8.68
N ASN A 136 6.31 1.88 -9.57
CA ASN A 136 6.82 0.57 -9.17
C ASN A 136 8.20 0.67 -8.50
N GLU A 137 9.07 1.53 -9.03
CA GLU A 137 10.36 1.84 -8.41
C GLU A 137 10.18 2.44 -7.02
N TYR A 138 9.28 3.43 -6.88
CA TYR A 138 8.94 4.01 -5.59
C TYR A 138 8.46 2.96 -4.59
N LEU A 139 7.54 2.07 -5.00
CA LEU A 139 7.01 1.01 -4.14
C LEU A 139 8.10 0.02 -3.71
N THR A 140 9.01 -0.32 -4.63
CA THR A 140 10.14 -1.21 -4.36
C THR A 140 11.03 -0.64 -3.26
N HIS A 141 11.47 0.62 -3.40
CA HIS A 141 12.25 1.28 -2.34
C HIS A 141 11.45 1.53 -1.07
N HIS A 142 10.15 1.82 -1.17
CA HIS A 142 9.30 2.01 0.00
C HIS A 142 9.21 0.74 0.86
N VAL A 143 9.08 -0.43 0.23
CA VAL A 143 9.11 -1.73 0.91
C VAL A 143 10.48 -1.98 1.53
N ALA A 144 11.57 -1.74 0.80
CA ALA A 144 12.94 -1.91 1.32
C ALA A 144 13.20 -1.04 2.57
N VAL A 145 12.82 0.25 2.52
CA VAL A 145 12.92 1.18 3.66
C VAL A 145 12.11 0.68 4.86
N SER A 146 10.89 0.19 4.62
CA SER A 146 10.01 -0.34 5.67
C SER A 146 10.62 -1.58 6.35
N ASP A 147 11.20 -2.47 5.56
CA ASP A 147 11.84 -3.69 6.05
C ASP A 147 13.10 -3.35 6.87
N ASP A 148 13.95 -2.44 6.38
CA ASP A 148 15.16 -2.01 7.08
C ASP A 148 14.86 -1.36 8.43
N TRP A 149 13.88 -0.45 8.47
CA TRP A 149 13.43 0.15 9.73
C TRP A 149 12.79 -0.86 10.67
N SER A 150 12.08 -1.86 10.15
CA SER A 150 11.53 -2.95 10.94
C SER A 150 12.64 -3.81 11.56
N PHE A 151 13.69 -4.13 10.80
CA PHE A 151 14.87 -4.84 11.32
C PHE A 151 15.62 -4.02 12.38
N TYR A 152 15.77 -2.71 12.15
CA TYR A 152 16.34 -1.80 13.14
C TYR A 152 15.54 -1.83 14.44
N GLN A 153 14.22 -1.67 14.36
CA GLN A 153 13.33 -1.69 15.53
C GLN A 153 13.36 -3.04 16.25
N ALA A 154 13.35 -4.15 15.52
CA ALA A 154 13.44 -5.48 16.11
C ALA A 154 14.77 -5.70 16.84
N LYS A 155 15.89 -5.22 16.28
CA LYS A 155 17.20 -5.27 16.95
C LYS A 155 17.24 -4.38 18.18
N ASN A 156 16.68 -3.18 18.11
CA ASN A 156 16.62 -2.28 19.26
C ASN A 156 15.79 -2.88 20.41
N LEU A 157 14.67 -3.54 20.08
CA LEU A 157 13.84 -4.24 21.06
C LEU A 157 14.61 -5.41 21.69
N ARG A 158 15.27 -6.27 20.89
CA ARG A 158 16.10 -7.38 21.42
C ARG A 158 17.22 -6.87 22.32
N ALA A 159 17.91 -5.79 21.92
CA ALA A 159 18.95 -5.18 22.73
C ALA A 159 18.39 -4.63 24.05
N THR A 160 17.22 -3.99 24.03
CA THR A 160 16.54 -3.48 25.23
C THR A 160 16.11 -4.60 26.18
N VAL A 161 15.61 -5.73 25.65
CA VAL A 161 15.24 -6.91 26.46
C VAL A 161 16.48 -7.51 27.11
N THR A 162 17.58 -7.68 26.36
CA THR A 162 18.86 -8.17 26.91
C THR A 162 19.45 -7.22 27.96
N ASP A 163 19.31 -5.91 27.77
CA ASP A 163 19.72 -4.89 28.75
C ASP A 163 18.86 -4.96 30.03
N SER A 164 17.55 -5.18 29.88
CA SER A 164 16.64 -5.38 31.00
C SER A 164 16.96 -6.65 31.78
N GLU A 165 17.26 -7.76 31.11
CA GLU A 165 17.72 -9.00 31.73
C GLU A 165 19.02 -8.79 32.53
N MET A 166 19.97 -8.04 31.96
CA MET A 166 21.21 -7.66 32.63
C MET A 166 20.93 -6.85 33.91
N HIS A 167 20.05 -5.84 33.84
CA HIS A 167 19.67 -5.04 35.02
C HIS A 167 18.96 -5.88 36.10
N LEU A 168 18.10 -6.81 35.70
CA LEU A 168 17.47 -7.74 36.64
C LEU A 168 18.52 -8.62 37.33
N LEU A 169 19.44 -9.23 36.59
CA LEU A 169 20.53 -10.05 37.14
C LEU A 169 21.43 -9.25 38.10
N ALA A 170 21.72 -7.98 37.77
CA ALA A 170 22.52 -7.10 38.62
C ALA A 170 21.79 -6.67 39.91
N SER A 171 20.46 -6.69 39.92
CA SER A 171 19.64 -6.35 41.10
C SER A 171 19.45 -7.51 42.08
N LEU A 172 19.85 -8.72 41.72
CA LEU A 172 19.72 -9.90 42.58
C LEU A 172 20.65 -9.81 43.81
N PRO A 173 20.22 -10.32 44.98
CA PRO A 173 21.03 -10.30 46.20
C PRO A 173 22.32 -11.14 46.09
N ASN A 174 22.39 -12.11 45.17
CA ASN A 174 23.57 -12.91 44.87
C ASN A 174 24.34 -12.42 43.61
N ALA A 175 24.13 -11.18 43.16
CA ALA A 175 24.75 -10.65 41.94
C ALA A 175 26.30 -10.70 41.92
N ALA A 176 26.96 -10.82 43.08
CA ALA A 176 28.42 -10.97 43.18
C ALA A 176 28.92 -12.37 42.78
N GLU A 177 28.04 -13.37 42.61
CA GLU A 177 28.46 -14.71 42.22
C GLU A 177 29.09 -14.72 40.81
N PRO A 178 30.22 -15.44 40.62
CA PRO A 178 30.97 -15.42 39.37
C PRO A 178 30.16 -15.90 38.16
N ALA A 179 29.21 -16.82 38.37
CA ALA A 179 28.31 -17.30 37.33
C ALA A 179 27.36 -16.20 36.83
N ILE A 180 26.78 -15.39 37.72
CA ILE A 180 25.89 -14.27 37.36
C ILE A 180 26.69 -13.15 36.68
N GLN A 181 27.89 -12.86 37.18
CA GLN A 181 28.79 -11.90 36.55
C GLN A 181 29.19 -12.30 35.12
N SER A 182 29.34 -13.59 34.83
CA SER A 182 29.57 -14.07 33.45
C SER A 182 28.36 -13.78 32.56
N ARG A 183 27.13 -14.06 33.03
CA ARG A 183 25.89 -13.80 32.28
C ARG A 183 25.70 -12.31 32.00
N ILE A 184 25.96 -11.45 32.96
CA ILE A 184 25.91 -9.99 32.79
C ILE A 184 26.89 -9.53 31.70
N LYS A 185 28.13 -10.05 31.70
CA LYS A 185 29.13 -9.73 30.67
C LYS A 185 28.73 -10.24 29.27
N GLU A 186 28.21 -11.47 29.19
CA GLU A 186 27.70 -12.07 27.95
C GLU A 186 26.52 -11.25 27.38
N ALA A 187 25.56 -10.87 28.23
CA ALA A 187 24.42 -10.05 27.86
C ALA A 187 24.86 -8.67 27.33
N LYS A 188 25.78 -8.01 28.04
CA LYS A 188 26.34 -6.72 27.63
C LYS A 188 27.04 -6.80 26.27
N ALA A 189 27.92 -7.79 26.08
CA ALA A 189 28.62 -8.00 24.81
C ALA A 189 27.66 -8.33 23.66
N THR A 190 26.55 -9.01 23.95
CA THR A 190 25.51 -9.33 22.96
C THR A 190 24.73 -8.08 22.57
N ALA A 191 24.32 -7.25 23.53
CA ALA A 191 23.63 -5.99 23.28
C ALA A 191 24.51 -4.99 22.49
N GLU A 192 25.79 -4.89 22.83
CA GLU A 192 26.77 -4.06 22.12
C GLU A 192 26.95 -4.52 20.66
N ARG A 193 27.06 -5.84 20.43
CA ARG A 193 27.14 -6.41 19.07
C ARG A 193 25.88 -6.16 18.25
N MET A 194 24.70 -6.17 18.85
CA MET A 194 23.47 -5.83 18.13
C MET A 194 23.43 -4.34 17.72
N ARG A 195 24.04 -3.47 18.53
CA ARG A 195 24.14 -2.02 18.27
C ARG A 195 25.18 -1.71 17.19
N ASP A 196 26.33 -2.35 17.24
CA ASP A 196 27.43 -2.16 16.29
C ASP A 196 28.03 -3.51 15.91
N ASP A 197 27.81 -3.93 14.66
CA ASP A 197 28.40 -5.14 14.09
C ASP A 197 29.04 -4.78 12.74
N PRO A 198 30.29 -4.24 12.76
CA PRO A 198 31.00 -3.89 11.55
C PRO A 198 31.45 -5.12 10.74
N VAL A 199 31.50 -6.32 11.33
CA VAL A 199 31.95 -7.54 10.65
C VAL A 199 30.79 -8.22 9.92
N GLY A 200 29.61 -8.25 10.51
CA GLY A 200 28.39 -8.81 9.91
C GLY A 200 27.64 -7.85 9.00
N GLY A 201 27.99 -6.55 8.99
CA GLY A 201 27.34 -5.52 8.17
C GLY A 201 25.88 -5.21 8.55
N LYS A 202 25.34 -5.89 9.57
CA LYS A 202 23.94 -5.80 10.02
C LYS A 202 23.81 -5.11 11.39
N GLY A 203 24.80 -4.32 11.80
CA GLY A 203 24.66 -3.50 13.01
C GLY A 203 23.56 -2.44 12.83
N MET A 204 23.00 -1.94 13.93
CA MET A 204 21.93 -0.93 13.87
C MET A 204 22.39 0.37 13.18
N LYS A 205 23.68 0.74 13.31
CA LYS A 205 24.23 1.90 12.61
C LYS A 205 24.25 1.70 11.09
N GLN A 206 24.66 0.54 10.64
CA GLN A 206 24.72 0.19 9.22
C GLN A 206 23.32 0.09 8.61
N LEU A 207 22.38 -0.52 9.35
CA LEU A 207 20.96 -0.59 8.93
C LEU A 207 20.31 0.80 8.83
N SER A 208 20.57 1.69 9.78
CA SER A 208 20.01 3.05 9.71
C SER A 208 20.65 3.90 8.60
N GLN A 209 21.91 3.65 8.24
CA GLN A 209 22.54 4.26 7.07
C GLN A 209 21.93 3.72 5.77
N LEU A 210 21.78 2.39 5.66
CA LEU A 210 21.15 1.75 4.50
C LEU A 210 19.71 2.25 4.30
N ALA A 211 18.90 2.24 5.36
CA ALA A 211 17.52 2.74 5.32
C ALA A 211 17.45 4.19 4.83
N ARG A 212 18.39 5.05 5.24
CA ARG A 212 18.44 6.45 4.78
C ARG A 212 18.84 6.58 3.32
N THR A 213 19.74 5.73 2.83
CA THR A 213 20.09 5.67 1.40
C THR A 213 18.88 5.21 0.57
N GLU A 214 18.18 4.18 1.01
CA GLU A 214 16.95 3.73 0.35
C GLU A 214 15.84 4.78 0.44
N GLU A 215 15.76 5.56 1.52
CA GLU A 215 14.83 6.71 1.62
C GLU A 215 15.12 7.78 0.58
N THR A 216 16.40 8.07 0.30
CA THR A 216 16.76 9.04 -0.75
C THR A 216 16.32 8.55 -2.13
N LEU A 217 16.59 7.29 -2.46
CA LEU A 217 16.18 6.68 -3.74
C LEU A 217 14.65 6.62 -3.87
N ARG A 218 13.96 6.26 -2.78
CA ARG A 218 12.49 6.30 -2.70
C ARG A 218 11.96 7.69 -2.98
N ASN A 219 12.52 8.71 -2.35
CA ASN A 219 12.06 10.10 -2.51
C ASN A 219 12.30 10.59 -3.95
N GLU A 220 13.43 10.25 -4.56
CA GLU A 220 13.72 10.55 -5.97
C GLU A 220 12.72 9.85 -6.91
N ALA A 221 12.43 8.57 -6.70
CA ALA A 221 11.39 7.86 -7.45
C ALA A 221 10.00 8.48 -7.26
N HIS A 222 9.68 8.91 -6.04
CA HIS A 222 8.42 9.57 -5.72
C HIS A 222 8.27 10.93 -6.42
N HIS A 223 9.34 11.73 -6.48
CA HIS A 223 9.34 13.00 -7.21
C HIS A 223 9.10 12.80 -8.72
N ARG A 224 9.73 11.77 -9.31
CA ARG A 224 9.51 11.41 -10.72
C ARG A 224 8.07 10.97 -10.97
N TYR A 225 7.53 10.10 -10.11
CA TYR A 225 6.14 9.65 -10.19
C TYR A 225 5.14 10.82 -10.20
N HIS A 226 5.27 11.76 -9.26
CA HIS A 226 4.41 12.95 -9.23
C HIS A 226 4.54 13.83 -10.47
N GLY A 227 5.74 13.95 -11.04
CA GLY A 227 5.93 14.66 -12.31
C GLY A 227 5.08 14.07 -13.44
N TYR A 228 5.04 12.74 -13.57
CA TYR A 228 4.20 12.06 -14.55
C TYR A 228 2.71 12.16 -14.24
N GLU A 229 2.29 12.11 -12.97
CA GLU A 229 0.89 12.32 -12.60
C GLU A 229 0.39 13.72 -13.00
N TYR A 230 1.20 14.77 -12.77
CA TYR A 230 0.83 16.12 -13.17
C TYR A 230 0.75 16.27 -14.69
N ALA A 231 1.69 15.66 -15.43
CA ALA A 231 1.67 15.68 -16.89
C ALA A 231 0.45 14.91 -17.45
N ALA A 232 0.13 13.75 -16.88
CA ALA A 232 -1.04 12.96 -17.25
C ALA A 232 -2.34 13.73 -17.02
N GLY A 233 -2.51 14.32 -15.83
CA GLY A 233 -3.69 15.16 -15.53
C GLY A 233 -3.82 16.37 -16.45
N ALA A 234 -2.70 17.02 -16.82
CA ALA A 234 -2.72 18.12 -17.78
C ALA A 234 -3.13 17.67 -19.20
N LEU A 235 -2.71 16.47 -19.63
CA LEU A 235 -3.11 15.88 -20.91
C LEU A 235 -4.60 15.52 -20.92
N GLU A 236 -5.14 14.98 -19.82
CA GLU A 236 -6.59 14.73 -19.68
C GLU A 236 -7.39 16.03 -19.83
N ILE A 237 -6.98 17.11 -19.14
CA ILE A 237 -7.61 18.43 -19.29
C ILE A 237 -7.52 18.93 -20.73
N ALA A 238 -6.37 18.76 -21.39
CA ALA A 238 -6.20 19.15 -22.79
C ALA A 238 -7.14 18.38 -23.72
N ILE A 239 -7.33 17.07 -23.51
CA ILE A 239 -8.27 16.24 -24.28
C ILE A 239 -9.71 16.72 -24.06
N VAL A 240 -10.12 16.96 -22.81
CA VAL A 240 -11.47 17.47 -22.50
C VAL A 240 -11.72 18.83 -23.18
N LEU A 241 -10.76 19.75 -23.11
CA LEU A 241 -10.85 21.05 -23.77
C LEU A 241 -10.90 20.94 -25.30
N ALA A 242 -10.15 20.00 -25.88
CA ALA A 242 -10.20 19.72 -27.31
C ALA A 242 -11.59 19.21 -27.72
N SER A 243 -12.18 18.27 -26.99
CA SER A 243 -13.53 17.76 -27.25
C SER A 243 -14.61 18.85 -27.11
N VAL A 244 -14.56 19.67 -26.06
CA VAL A 244 -15.49 20.80 -25.89
C VAL A 244 -15.31 21.86 -26.99
N SER A 245 -14.08 22.04 -27.48
CA SER A 245 -13.80 22.99 -28.57
C SER A 245 -14.59 22.63 -29.81
N VAL A 246 -14.67 21.34 -30.17
CA VAL A 246 -15.41 20.80 -31.33
C VAL A 246 -16.89 21.17 -31.25
N VAL A 247 -17.54 20.90 -30.11
CA VAL A 247 -18.96 21.16 -29.89
C VAL A 247 -19.29 22.65 -29.93
N THR A 248 -18.46 23.47 -29.28
CA THR A 248 -18.68 24.93 -29.18
C THR A 248 -18.22 25.70 -30.42
N ARG A 249 -17.45 25.08 -31.31
CA ARG A 249 -16.79 25.70 -32.47
C ARG A 249 -15.87 26.88 -32.11
N ILE A 250 -15.38 26.95 -30.87
CA ILE A 250 -14.49 28.02 -30.38
C ILE A 250 -13.03 27.61 -30.59
N ARG A 251 -12.36 28.22 -31.57
CA ARG A 251 -10.94 27.94 -31.90
C ARG A 251 -9.95 28.25 -30.78
N ALA A 252 -10.29 29.20 -29.90
CA ALA A 252 -9.44 29.55 -28.76
C ALA A 252 -9.25 28.36 -27.80
N LEU A 253 -10.28 27.52 -27.64
CA LEU A 253 -10.20 26.31 -26.81
C LEU A 253 -9.28 25.26 -27.44
N THR A 254 -9.30 25.10 -28.76
CA THR A 254 -8.37 24.21 -29.47
C THR A 254 -6.91 24.67 -29.29
N LEU A 255 -6.65 25.98 -29.35
CA LEU A 255 -5.31 26.53 -29.12
C LEU A 255 -4.86 26.35 -27.66
N ALA A 256 -5.78 26.54 -26.71
CA ALA A 256 -5.51 26.30 -25.30
C ALA A 256 -5.19 24.81 -25.04
N ALA A 257 -5.98 23.89 -25.59
CA ALA A 257 -5.75 22.45 -25.51
C ALA A 257 -4.39 22.06 -26.11
N ALA A 258 -4.06 22.56 -27.31
CA ALA A 258 -2.77 22.32 -27.94
C ALA A 258 -1.62 22.90 -27.10
N GLY A 259 -1.77 24.11 -26.56
CA GLY A 259 -0.76 24.74 -25.69
C GLY A 259 -0.51 23.95 -24.41
N ILE A 260 -1.57 23.54 -23.71
CA ILE A 260 -1.47 22.71 -22.51
C ILE A 260 -0.84 21.36 -22.83
N GLY A 261 -1.27 20.71 -23.93
CA GLY A 261 -0.72 19.43 -24.35
C GLY A 261 0.78 19.48 -24.66
N VAL A 262 1.24 20.53 -25.33
CA VAL A 262 2.67 20.75 -25.58
C VAL A 262 3.43 20.96 -24.27
N LEU A 263 2.93 21.81 -23.38
CA LEU A 263 3.56 22.03 -22.07
C LEU A 263 3.63 20.76 -21.22
N ALA A 264 2.56 19.97 -21.21
CA ALA A 264 2.50 18.69 -20.51
C ALA A 264 3.50 17.68 -21.09
N GLY A 265 3.58 17.58 -22.42
CA GLY A 265 4.56 16.74 -23.09
C GLY A 265 6.01 17.15 -22.80
N LEU A 266 6.29 18.45 -22.76
CA LEU A 266 7.61 18.96 -22.38
C LEU A 266 7.94 18.67 -20.91
N ALA A 267 6.98 18.82 -20.00
CA ALA A 267 7.16 18.49 -18.59
C ALA A 267 7.39 16.99 -18.37
N ALA A 268 6.64 16.12 -19.06
CA ALA A 268 6.89 14.68 -19.04
C ALA A 268 8.28 14.35 -19.62
N GLY A 269 8.68 15.04 -20.69
CA GLY A 269 10.00 14.91 -21.30
C GLY A 269 11.14 15.35 -20.38
N SER A 270 11.00 16.44 -19.63
CA SER A 270 12.02 16.87 -18.67
C SER A 270 12.18 15.88 -17.53
N VAL A 271 11.08 15.36 -17.00
CA VAL A 271 11.12 14.31 -15.97
C VAL A 271 11.78 13.03 -16.51
N ALA A 272 11.56 12.71 -17.79
CA ALA A 272 12.22 11.58 -18.44
C ALA A 272 13.71 11.79 -18.68
N LEU A 273 14.17 13.03 -18.88
CA LEU A 273 15.61 13.33 -19.01
C LEU A 273 16.32 13.23 -17.67
N ASP A 274 15.65 13.53 -16.56
CA ASP A 274 16.19 13.32 -15.21
C ASP A 274 16.37 11.82 -14.85
N ILE A 275 15.93 10.90 -15.72
CA ILE A 275 16.14 9.44 -15.59
C ILE A 275 17.50 9.00 -16.15
N PHE A 276 18.09 9.71 -17.13
CA PHE A 276 19.33 9.36 -17.83
C PHE A 276 20.55 10.12 -17.30
#